data_AF-A0A957L9I6-F1
#
_entry.id   AF-A0A957L9I6-F1
#
_cell.length_a   1.000
_cell.length_b   1.000
_cell.length_c   1.000
_cell.angle_alpha   90.00
_cell.angle_beta   90.00
_cell.angle_gamma   90.00
#
_symmetry.space_group_name_H-M   'P 1'
#
loop_
_entity.id
_entity.type
_entity.pdbx_description
1 polymer ?
#
loop_
_entity_poly.entity_id
_entity_poly.type
_entity_poly.pdbx_seq_one_letter_code
_entity_poly.pdbx_strand_id
1 'polypeptide(L)'
;DAGFEPAVLPWLSHALLETWKRRRGRILTFSGYAEAGGLRGAIVHKATAIYQQFNEQEQHIARNVFMRLTKLGEGTQDSRRRAPLDEIIPPDPNSDPMLLSVLQMLAKARLIVVSDDGMHAAHEAIVRDWTLLRSWVEENRDGLRIHRVLADDAANWVHLGHDRGALYRGVKLGQALEWAEQHPQDLNTIERSFLETARDVVEQEHKAQEEAQRRQLETAQKLAESERQRAEEQEAVAVQQQHTAERMRRSAQRLAVLFGVAGILAIVALIAFYFAGQNRELADQKQRTTRARELSAIAQRLIPDYPQRSLLLAVEAYNTLLEDDPRVPEVEEALRLSLAGAGGRSLPFESSLTSIENPITAVAISSDEKWLVAGAENGEVYLWDRTNLELPPIVLSHDYEAKVLDVVIGPESSWMYTSIEGNAVYQWDLYNLEFPPLPLLSSNENEYQLSLAVNDKWLIGGGENGNLSVWIL
;
A
#
# COMPACT_ATOMS: atom_id res chain seq x y z
N ASP A 1 -65.13 -52.07 -67.04
CA ASP A 1 -63.68 -52.37 -66.97
C ASP A 1 -62.79 -51.42 -67.75
N ALA A 2 -63.20 -50.94 -68.93
CA ALA A 2 -62.35 -50.17 -69.83
C ALA A 2 -62.05 -48.69 -69.46
N GLY A 3 -62.98 -47.95 -68.83
CA GLY A 3 -62.77 -46.50 -68.57
C GLY A 3 -62.56 -45.63 -69.82
N PHE A 4 -62.28 -44.33 -69.65
CA PHE A 4 -61.99 -43.36 -70.72
C PHE A 4 -60.47 -43.17 -70.94
N GLU A 5 -59.66 -44.20 -70.75
CA GLU A 5 -58.20 -44.06 -70.89
C GLU A 5 -57.73 -44.18 -72.35
N PRO A 6 -56.76 -43.37 -72.82
CA PRO A 6 -56.34 -43.33 -74.24
C PRO A 6 -55.70 -44.62 -74.79
N ALA A 7 -55.52 -45.66 -73.98
CA ALA A 7 -54.75 -46.87 -74.33
C ALA A 7 -55.53 -48.20 -74.22
N VAL A 8 -56.86 -48.16 -74.10
CA VAL A 8 -57.66 -49.35 -73.75
C VAL A 8 -57.85 -50.33 -74.91
N LEU A 9 -57.79 -49.86 -76.16
CA LEU A 9 -58.12 -50.67 -77.36
C LEU A 9 -57.24 -51.93 -77.55
N PRO A 10 -55.90 -51.87 -77.44
CA PRO A 10 -55.08 -53.07 -77.60
C PRO A 10 -55.27 -54.07 -76.45
N TRP A 11 -55.74 -53.60 -75.30
CA TRP A 11 -55.89 -54.39 -74.08
C TRP A 11 -57.24 -55.08 -74.07
N LEU A 12 -58.26 -54.38 -74.56
CA LEU A 12 -59.55 -54.96 -74.93
C LEU A 12 -59.35 -56.07 -75.97
N SER A 13 -58.53 -55.82 -77.01
CA SER A 13 -58.18 -56.83 -78.01
C SER A 13 -57.53 -58.07 -77.38
N HIS A 14 -56.59 -57.89 -76.45
CA HIS A 14 -55.96 -59.01 -75.75
C HIS A 14 -56.93 -59.74 -74.80
N ALA A 15 -57.75 -59.02 -74.03
CA ALA A 15 -58.76 -59.62 -73.16
C ALA A 15 -59.80 -60.40 -73.97
N LEU A 16 -60.22 -59.89 -75.13
CA LEU A 16 -61.10 -60.59 -76.06
C LEU A 16 -60.44 -61.84 -76.66
N LEU A 17 -59.14 -61.78 -77.00
CA LEU A 17 -58.37 -62.93 -77.45
C LEU A 17 -58.25 -64.01 -76.36
N GLU A 18 -57.97 -63.64 -75.12
CA GLU A 18 -57.87 -64.57 -73.99
C GLU A 18 -59.23 -65.18 -73.64
N THR A 19 -60.31 -64.42 -73.79
CA THR A 19 -61.68 -64.92 -73.70
C THR A 19 -61.99 -65.88 -74.85
N TRP A 20 -61.49 -65.60 -76.05
CA TRP A 20 -61.64 -66.47 -77.23
C TRP A 20 -60.90 -67.80 -77.08
N LYS A 21 -59.73 -67.81 -76.45
CA LYS A 21 -59.00 -69.06 -76.13
C LYS A 21 -59.78 -69.93 -75.14
N ARG A 22 -60.53 -69.30 -74.22
CA ARG A 22 -61.37 -69.97 -73.18
C ARG A 22 -62.84 -70.09 -73.58
N ARG A 23 -63.15 -70.00 -74.88
CA ARG A 23 -64.52 -70.09 -75.39
C ARG A 23 -65.08 -71.51 -75.22
N ARG A 24 -66.41 -71.62 -75.16
CA ARG A 24 -67.10 -72.91 -75.30
C ARG A 24 -67.61 -73.05 -76.73
N GLY A 25 -66.97 -73.93 -77.51
CA GLY A 25 -67.28 -74.12 -78.93
C GLY A 25 -67.03 -72.87 -79.77
N ARG A 26 -68.11 -72.20 -80.19
CA ARG A 26 -68.08 -70.96 -81.01
C ARG A 26 -68.54 -69.72 -80.24
N ILE A 27 -68.83 -69.82 -78.94
CA ILE A 27 -69.43 -68.75 -78.14
C ILE A 27 -68.43 -68.26 -77.08
N LEU A 28 -68.18 -66.94 -77.07
CA LEU A 28 -67.50 -66.27 -75.97
C LEU A 28 -68.42 -66.26 -74.74
N THR A 29 -67.95 -66.77 -73.61
CA THR A 29 -68.76 -66.84 -72.38
C THR A 29 -68.27 -65.80 -71.39
N PHE A 30 -69.21 -65.25 -70.60
CA PHE A 30 -68.84 -64.38 -69.49
C PHE A 30 -67.98 -65.11 -68.45
N SER A 31 -68.21 -66.41 -68.22
CA SER A 31 -67.32 -67.23 -67.36
C SER A 31 -65.91 -67.29 -67.94
N GLY A 32 -65.75 -67.49 -69.25
CA GLY A 32 -64.43 -67.47 -69.90
C GLY A 32 -63.72 -66.11 -69.83
N TYR A 33 -64.49 -65.01 -69.79
CA TYR A 33 -63.94 -63.66 -69.57
C TYR A 33 -63.50 -63.47 -68.11
N ALA A 34 -64.31 -63.92 -67.15
CA ALA A 34 -64.00 -63.86 -65.73
C ALA A 34 -62.83 -64.78 -65.36
N GLU A 35 -62.76 -65.99 -65.92
CA GLU A 35 -61.65 -66.94 -65.78
C GLU A 35 -60.35 -66.44 -66.44
N ALA A 36 -60.45 -65.58 -67.45
CA ALA A 36 -59.30 -64.87 -68.00
C ALA A 36 -58.84 -63.68 -67.12
N GLY A 37 -59.52 -63.42 -65.99
CA GLY A 37 -59.25 -62.30 -65.09
C GLY A 37 -59.75 -60.94 -65.61
N GLY A 38 -60.62 -60.94 -66.62
CA GLY A 38 -61.12 -59.73 -67.28
C GLY A 38 -60.01 -58.88 -67.89
N LEU A 39 -60.25 -57.57 -68.05
CA LEU A 39 -59.25 -56.65 -68.61
C LEU A 39 -58.01 -56.51 -67.70
N ARG A 40 -58.20 -56.58 -66.36
CA ARG A 40 -57.13 -56.44 -65.37
C ARG A 40 -56.17 -57.62 -65.38
N GLY A 41 -56.69 -58.85 -65.41
CA GLY A 41 -55.89 -60.08 -65.49
C GLY A 41 -55.05 -60.16 -66.77
N ALA A 42 -55.59 -59.69 -67.91
CA ALA A 42 -54.85 -59.63 -69.17
C ALA A 42 -53.59 -58.74 -69.10
N ILE A 43 -53.64 -57.64 -68.35
CA ILE A 43 -52.49 -56.74 -68.14
C ILE A 43 -51.45 -57.41 -67.24
N VAL A 44 -51.89 -58.02 -66.15
CA VAL A 44 -51.01 -58.73 -65.20
C VAL A 44 -50.30 -59.90 -65.86
N HIS A 45 -51.01 -60.71 -66.65
CA HIS A 45 -50.40 -61.81 -67.40
C HIS A 45 -49.34 -61.31 -68.39
N LYS A 46 -49.62 -60.20 -69.07
CA LYS A 46 -48.65 -59.58 -69.98
C LYS A 46 -47.43 -59.04 -69.22
N ALA A 47 -47.63 -58.41 -68.07
CA ALA A 47 -46.54 -57.93 -67.21
C ALA A 47 -45.63 -59.09 -66.79
N THR A 48 -46.21 -60.19 -66.30
CA THR A 48 -45.46 -61.41 -65.94
C THR A 48 -44.75 -62.02 -67.15
N ALA A 49 -45.40 -62.11 -68.31
CA ALA A 49 -44.81 -62.71 -69.51
C ALA A 49 -43.61 -61.90 -70.04
N ILE A 50 -43.68 -60.56 -70.00
CA ILE A 50 -42.54 -59.70 -70.37
C ILE A 50 -41.44 -59.78 -69.33
N TYR A 51 -41.78 -59.75 -68.04
CA TYR A 51 -40.80 -59.89 -66.96
C TYR A 51 -40.01 -61.21 -67.06
N GLN A 52 -40.66 -62.32 -67.40
CA GLN A 52 -40.02 -63.63 -67.57
C GLN A 52 -39.11 -63.74 -68.80
N GLN A 53 -39.21 -62.81 -69.76
CA GLN A 53 -38.30 -62.76 -70.92
C GLN A 53 -36.96 -62.09 -70.59
N PHE A 54 -36.92 -61.29 -69.53
CA PHE A 54 -35.71 -60.62 -69.07
C PHE A 54 -34.75 -61.62 -68.40
N ASN A 55 -33.44 -61.39 -68.58
CA ASN A 55 -32.41 -62.06 -67.80
C ASN A 55 -32.39 -61.56 -66.34
N GLU A 56 -31.59 -62.15 -65.46
CA GLU A 56 -31.57 -61.79 -64.03
C GLU A 56 -31.28 -60.29 -63.80
N GLN A 57 -30.31 -59.70 -64.50
CA GLN A 57 -29.96 -58.29 -64.36
C GLN A 57 -31.09 -57.36 -64.86
N GLU A 58 -31.68 -57.69 -66.01
CA GLU A 58 -32.83 -56.96 -66.57
C GLU A 58 -34.07 -57.08 -65.68
N GLN A 59 -34.28 -58.25 -65.05
CA GLN A 59 -35.36 -58.46 -64.08
C GLN A 59 -35.16 -57.61 -62.83
N HIS A 60 -33.93 -57.50 -62.32
CA HIS A 60 -33.60 -56.60 -61.21
C HIS A 60 -33.89 -55.13 -61.57
N ILE A 61 -33.48 -54.69 -62.75
CA ILE A 61 -33.77 -53.33 -63.24
C ILE A 61 -35.29 -53.10 -63.35
N ALA A 62 -36.01 -54.04 -63.98
CA ALA A 62 -37.46 -53.95 -64.12
C ALA A 62 -38.16 -53.90 -62.76
N ARG A 63 -37.72 -54.73 -61.80
CA ARG A 63 -38.19 -54.70 -60.40
C ARG A 63 -37.98 -53.32 -59.80
N ASN A 64 -36.77 -52.76 -59.85
CA ASN A 64 -36.46 -51.45 -59.28
C ASN A 64 -37.35 -50.35 -59.90
N VAL A 65 -37.51 -50.34 -61.22
CA VAL A 65 -38.39 -49.40 -61.93
C VAL A 65 -39.82 -49.49 -61.39
N PHE A 66 -40.41 -50.69 -61.34
CA PHE A 66 -41.79 -50.83 -60.85
C PHE A 66 -41.95 -50.49 -59.36
N MET A 67 -40.92 -50.73 -58.54
CA MET A 67 -40.90 -50.34 -57.13
C MET A 67 -40.90 -48.81 -56.99
N ARG A 68 -40.10 -48.09 -57.79
CA ARG A 68 -40.11 -46.61 -57.83
C ARG A 68 -41.42 -46.03 -58.38
N LEU A 69 -42.09 -46.73 -59.28
CA LEU A 69 -43.40 -46.35 -59.82
C LEU A 69 -44.59 -46.75 -58.93
N THR A 70 -44.34 -47.24 -57.72
CA THR A 70 -45.36 -47.62 -56.74
C THR A 70 -45.42 -46.63 -55.59
N LYS A 71 -46.63 -46.18 -55.24
CA LYS A 71 -46.91 -45.37 -54.06
C LYS A 71 -47.50 -46.27 -52.99
N LEU A 72 -46.79 -46.40 -51.88
CA LEU A 72 -47.25 -47.14 -50.71
C LEU A 72 -48.50 -46.47 -50.12
N GLY A 73 -49.55 -47.26 -49.89
CA GLY A 73 -50.71 -46.81 -49.12
C GLY A 73 -50.47 -46.95 -47.62
N GLU A 74 -50.70 -45.91 -46.83
CA GLU A 74 -50.68 -46.01 -45.37
C GLU A 74 -52.04 -46.50 -44.87
N GLY A 75 -52.23 -47.83 -44.83
CA GLY A 75 -53.52 -48.45 -44.49
C GLY A 75 -54.52 -48.50 -45.65
N THR A 76 -54.14 -48.03 -46.84
CA THR A 76 -54.90 -48.15 -48.09
C THR A 76 -54.16 -49.05 -49.08
N GLN A 77 -54.83 -49.44 -50.17
CA GLN A 77 -54.16 -50.18 -51.26
C GLN A 77 -53.03 -49.35 -51.88
N ASP A 78 -51.98 -50.02 -52.30
CA ASP A 78 -50.87 -49.43 -53.04
C ASP A 78 -51.35 -48.93 -54.41
N SER A 79 -50.81 -47.81 -54.86
CA SER A 79 -51.28 -47.10 -56.05
C SER A 79 -50.14 -46.71 -56.98
N ARG A 80 -50.44 -46.40 -58.24
CA ARG A 80 -49.39 -45.94 -59.16
C ARG A 80 -48.82 -44.59 -58.70
N ARG A 81 -47.50 -44.49 -58.78
CA ARG A 81 -46.73 -43.27 -58.55
C ARG A 81 -46.22 -42.71 -59.87
N ARG A 82 -46.15 -41.39 -59.93
CA ARG A 82 -45.41 -40.67 -60.96
C ARG A 82 -44.01 -40.39 -60.42
N ALA A 83 -42.99 -40.89 -61.11
CA ALA A 83 -41.58 -40.64 -60.79
C ALA A 83 -40.99 -39.68 -61.83
N PRO A 84 -40.22 -38.67 -61.39
CA PRO A 84 -39.38 -37.85 -62.27
C PRO A 84 -38.45 -38.72 -63.13
N LEU A 85 -38.10 -38.24 -64.34
CA LEU A 85 -37.25 -39.01 -65.26
C LEU A 85 -35.81 -39.13 -64.77
N ASP A 86 -35.30 -38.11 -64.09
CA ASP A 86 -33.98 -38.06 -63.45
C ASP A 86 -33.85 -38.99 -62.24
N GLU A 87 -34.97 -39.43 -61.65
CA GLU A 87 -34.96 -40.46 -60.60
C GLU A 87 -34.68 -41.86 -61.16
N ILE A 88 -35.12 -42.12 -62.39
CA ILE A 88 -35.05 -43.45 -63.02
C ILE A 88 -33.90 -43.52 -64.02
N ILE A 89 -33.72 -42.49 -64.84
CA ILE A 89 -32.72 -42.41 -65.90
C ILE A 89 -31.56 -41.56 -65.38
N PRO A 90 -30.32 -42.09 -65.38
CA PRO A 90 -29.16 -41.34 -64.94
C PRO A 90 -28.94 -40.08 -65.82
N PRO A 91 -28.29 -39.02 -65.29
CA PRO A 91 -28.03 -37.77 -66.03
C PRO A 91 -27.29 -37.95 -67.36
N ASP A 92 -26.46 -39.00 -67.46
CA ASP A 92 -25.92 -39.47 -68.74
C ASP A 92 -26.70 -40.71 -69.19
N PRO A 93 -27.62 -40.59 -70.17
CA PRO A 93 -28.41 -41.72 -70.65
C PRO A 93 -27.54 -42.87 -71.20
N ASN A 94 -26.32 -42.58 -71.67
CA ASN A 94 -25.42 -43.60 -72.21
C ASN A 94 -24.67 -44.37 -71.11
N SER A 95 -24.77 -43.95 -69.85
CA SER A 95 -24.09 -44.62 -68.74
C SER A 95 -24.70 -45.98 -68.41
N ASP A 96 -25.97 -46.21 -68.78
CA ASP A 96 -26.66 -47.49 -68.57
C ASP A 96 -27.52 -47.90 -69.77
N PRO A 97 -26.91 -48.50 -70.81
CA PRO A 97 -27.64 -48.96 -71.99
C PRO A 97 -28.61 -50.12 -71.69
N MET A 98 -28.37 -50.90 -70.62
CA MET A 98 -29.25 -52.00 -70.23
C MET A 98 -30.57 -51.47 -69.67
N LEU A 99 -30.50 -50.45 -68.80
CA LEU A 99 -31.68 -49.75 -68.31
C LEU A 99 -32.54 -49.19 -69.45
N LEU A 100 -31.93 -48.50 -70.41
CA LEU A 100 -32.67 -47.95 -71.56
C LEU A 100 -33.33 -49.05 -72.40
N SER A 101 -32.67 -50.19 -72.59
CA SER A 101 -33.25 -51.37 -73.28
C SER A 101 -34.47 -51.92 -72.55
N VAL A 102 -34.37 -52.10 -71.22
CA VAL A 102 -35.49 -52.57 -70.38
C VAL A 102 -36.65 -51.58 -70.43
N LEU A 103 -36.39 -50.28 -70.27
CA LEU A 103 -37.42 -49.23 -70.35
C LEU A 103 -38.09 -49.20 -71.73
N GLN A 104 -37.33 -49.33 -72.82
CA GLN A 104 -37.90 -49.42 -74.17
C GLN A 104 -38.79 -50.65 -74.33
N MET A 105 -38.39 -51.81 -73.80
CA MET A 105 -39.20 -53.03 -73.88
C MET A 105 -40.49 -52.89 -73.05
N LEU A 106 -40.41 -52.35 -71.83
CA LEU A 106 -41.56 -52.07 -70.98
C LEU A 106 -42.53 -51.06 -71.63
N ALA A 107 -42.00 -50.00 -72.24
CA ALA A 107 -42.79 -49.00 -72.95
C ALA A 107 -43.45 -49.57 -74.22
N LYS A 108 -42.71 -50.36 -75.02
CA LYS A 108 -43.24 -51.07 -76.19
C LYS A 108 -44.33 -52.06 -75.81
N ALA A 109 -44.19 -52.73 -74.67
CA ALA A 109 -45.21 -53.60 -74.11
C ALA A 109 -46.37 -52.82 -73.46
N ARG A 110 -46.28 -51.49 -73.35
CA ARG A 110 -47.23 -50.57 -72.70
C ARG A 110 -47.46 -50.88 -71.22
N LEU A 111 -46.41 -51.30 -70.52
CA LEU A 111 -46.45 -51.50 -69.07
C LEU A 111 -46.10 -50.22 -68.29
N ILE A 112 -45.32 -49.34 -68.91
CA ILE A 112 -45.00 -48.00 -68.43
C ILE A 112 -45.43 -46.95 -69.45
N VAL A 113 -45.72 -45.74 -68.97
CA VAL A 113 -46.01 -44.56 -69.78
C VAL A 113 -45.01 -43.47 -69.40
N VAL A 114 -44.36 -42.91 -70.40
CA VAL A 114 -43.43 -41.78 -70.29
C VAL A 114 -44.14 -40.54 -70.81
N SER A 115 -44.12 -39.46 -70.03
CA SER A 115 -44.70 -38.16 -70.36
C SER A 115 -43.77 -37.04 -69.91
N ASP A 116 -44.04 -35.80 -70.30
CA ASP A 116 -43.26 -34.62 -69.89
C ASP A 116 -43.23 -34.45 -68.36
N ASP A 117 -44.30 -34.85 -67.67
CA ASP A 117 -44.40 -34.80 -66.21
C ASP A 117 -43.77 -36.03 -65.50
N GLY A 118 -43.10 -36.91 -66.23
CA GLY A 118 -42.42 -38.10 -65.68
C GLY A 118 -43.01 -39.44 -66.11
N MET A 119 -42.51 -40.50 -65.47
CA MET A 119 -42.83 -41.91 -65.76
C MET A 119 -43.82 -42.48 -64.74
N HIS A 120 -44.75 -43.32 -65.19
CA HIS A 120 -45.68 -44.04 -64.32
C HIS A 120 -46.09 -45.39 -64.91
N ALA A 121 -46.61 -46.29 -64.08
CA ALA A 121 -47.21 -47.54 -64.54
C ALA A 121 -48.42 -47.24 -65.43
N ALA A 122 -48.53 -47.94 -66.56
CA ALA A 122 -49.55 -47.66 -67.57
C ALA A 122 -50.98 -47.82 -67.03
N HIS A 123 -51.18 -48.68 -66.04
CA HIS A 123 -52.47 -48.85 -65.38
C HIS A 123 -52.29 -49.30 -63.93
N GLU A 124 -53.22 -48.85 -63.08
CA GLU A 124 -53.29 -49.18 -61.65
C GLU A 124 -53.32 -50.70 -61.35
N ALA A 125 -53.77 -51.52 -62.30
CA ALA A 125 -53.86 -52.97 -62.14
C ALA A 125 -52.48 -53.64 -62.06
N ILE A 126 -51.44 -52.99 -62.63
CA ILE A 126 -50.06 -53.47 -62.50
C ILE A 126 -49.61 -53.38 -61.05
N VAL A 127 -49.91 -52.27 -60.37
CA VAL A 127 -49.53 -52.09 -58.96
C VAL A 127 -50.40 -52.92 -58.02
N ARG A 128 -51.71 -52.98 -58.29
CA ARG A 128 -52.66 -53.63 -57.38
C ARG A 128 -52.74 -55.14 -57.55
N ASP A 129 -52.81 -55.62 -58.78
CA ASP A 129 -53.23 -56.99 -59.08
C ASP A 129 -52.07 -57.89 -59.52
N TRP A 130 -50.86 -57.34 -59.72
CA TRP A 130 -49.69 -58.15 -60.08
C TRP A 130 -49.04 -58.77 -58.84
N THR A 131 -49.21 -60.09 -58.70
CA THR A 131 -48.73 -60.85 -57.53
C THR A 131 -47.23 -60.70 -57.26
N LEU A 132 -46.40 -60.64 -58.31
CA LEU A 132 -44.95 -60.49 -58.15
C LEU A 132 -44.57 -59.10 -57.60
N LEU A 133 -45.17 -58.04 -58.14
CA LEU A 133 -44.90 -56.69 -57.62
C LEU A 133 -45.41 -56.53 -56.18
N ARG A 134 -46.57 -57.12 -55.87
CA ARG A 134 -47.08 -57.11 -54.50
C ARG A 134 -46.15 -57.84 -53.53
N SER A 135 -45.61 -59.01 -53.91
CA SER A 135 -44.68 -59.73 -53.05
C SER A 135 -43.42 -58.90 -52.81
N TRP A 136 -42.88 -58.23 -53.83
CA TRP A 136 -41.72 -57.35 -53.65
C TRP A 136 -42.00 -56.18 -52.70
N VAL A 137 -43.19 -55.57 -52.78
CA VAL A 137 -43.61 -54.46 -51.92
C VAL A 137 -43.85 -54.93 -50.48
N GLU A 138 -44.45 -56.11 -50.29
CA GLU A 138 -44.70 -56.70 -48.97
C GLU A 138 -43.41 -57.15 -48.29
N GLU A 139 -42.48 -57.74 -49.04
CA GLU A 139 -41.16 -58.19 -48.56
C GLU A 139 -40.34 -57.06 -47.94
N ASN A 140 -40.47 -55.82 -48.44
CA ASN A 140 -39.66 -54.70 -47.99
C ASN A 140 -40.41 -53.35 -47.95
N ARG A 141 -41.57 -53.33 -47.29
CA ARG A 141 -42.41 -52.13 -47.19
C ARG A 141 -41.72 -50.98 -46.44
N ASP A 142 -41.01 -51.31 -45.37
CA ASP A 142 -40.31 -50.33 -44.54
C ASP A 142 -39.06 -49.78 -45.24
N GLY A 143 -38.28 -50.62 -45.92
CA GLY A 143 -37.16 -50.17 -46.72
C GLY A 143 -37.59 -49.31 -47.91
N LEU A 144 -38.70 -49.64 -48.57
CA LEU A 144 -39.28 -48.77 -49.59
C LEU A 144 -39.69 -47.40 -49.06
N ARG A 145 -40.16 -47.32 -47.81
CA ARG A 145 -40.47 -46.03 -47.17
C ARG A 145 -39.19 -45.20 -46.97
N ILE A 146 -38.12 -45.82 -46.47
CA ILE A 146 -36.82 -45.16 -46.27
C ILE A 146 -36.27 -44.68 -47.61
N HIS A 147 -36.27 -45.54 -48.62
CA HIS A 147 -35.83 -45.22 -49.97
C HIS A 147 -36.63 -44.09 -50.59
N ARG A 148 -37.96 -44.08 -50.40
CA ARG A 148 -38.83 -43.04 -50.92
C ARG A 148 -38.49 -41.67 -50.35
N VAL A 149 -38.33 -41.59 -49.03
CA VAL A 149 -37.96 -40.34 -48.35
C VAL A 149 -36.57 -39.90 -48.78
N LEU A 150 -35.62 -40.84 -48.89
CA LEU A 150 -34.28 -40.57 -49.42
C LEU A 150 -34.31 -40.00 -50.84
N ALA A 151 -35.08 -40.60 -51.75
CA ALA A 151 -35.19 -40.15 -53.14
C ALA A 151 -35.75 -38.72 -53.23
N ASP A 152 -36.81 -38.42 -52.47
CA ASP A 152 -37.42 -37.09 -52.44
C ASP A 152 -36.47 -36.04 -51.84
N ASP A 153 -35.78 -36.37 -50.74
CA ASP A 153 -34.84 -35.45 -50.10
C ASP A 153 -33.56 -35.24 -50.93
N ALA A 154 -33.08 -36.27 -51.63
CA ALA A 154 -31.94 -36.17 -52.53
C ALA A 154 -32.27 -35.30 -53.76
N ALA A 155 -33.47 -35.45 -54.34
CA ALA A 155 -33.93 -34.57 -55.41
C ALA A 155 -34.07 -33.11 -54.94
N ASN A 156 -34.64 -32.90 -53.75
CA ASN A 156 -34.75 -31.58 -53.15
C ASN A 156 -33.37 -30.94 -52.87
N TRP A 157 -32.39 -31.72 -52.41
CA TRP A 157 -31.01 -31.25 -52.20
C TRP A 157 -30.38 -30.72 -53.49
N VAL A 158 -30.58 -31.39 -54.62
CA VAL A 158 -30.14 -30.90 -55.94
C VAL A 158 -30.86 -29.61 -56.31
N HIS A 159 -32.18 -29.53 -56.12
CA HIS A 159 -32.96 -28.30 -56.36
C HIS A 159 -32.50 -27.12 -55.50
N LEU A 160 -32.05 -27.36 -54.27
CA LEU A 160 -31.49 -26.36 -53.36
C LEU A 160 -30.03 -26.00 -53.68
N GLY A 161 -29.46 -26.50 -54.78
CA GLY A 161 -28.08 -26.20 -55.18
C GLY A 161 -27.05 -26.91 -54.32
N HIS A 162 -27.36 -28.10 -53.83
CA HIS A 162 -26.50 -28.93 -52.97
C HIS A 162 -26.25 -28.32 -51.57
N ASP A 163 -27.25 -27.67 -50.98
CA ASP A 163 -27.15 -27.09 -49.65
C ASP A 163 -26.78 -28.12 -48.56
N ARG A 164 -25.79 -27.78 -47.72
CA ARG A 164 -25.36 -28.61 -46.58
C ARG A 164 -26.45 -28.72 -45.51
N GLY A 165 -27.36 -27.74 -45.42
CA GLY A 165 -28.49 -27.77 -44.49
C GLY A 165 -29.49 -28.89 -44.74
N ALA A 166 -29.63 -29.33 -46.00
CA ALA A 166 -30.56 -30.37 -46.42
C ALA A 166 -29.99 -31.81 -46.24
N LEU A 167 -28.69 -31.96 -45.97
CA LEU A 167 -28.05 -33.25 -45.77
C LEU A 167 -28.54 -33.94 -44.49
N TYR A 168 -28.65 -35.27 -44.54
CA TYR A 168 -29.02 -36.05 -43.37
C TYR A 168 -27.95 -36.00 -42.28
N ARG A 169 -28.39 -36.01 -41.02
CA ARG A 169 -27.54 -36.09 -39.83
C ARG A 169 -28.13 -37.05 -38.80
N GLY A 170 -27.27 -37.56 -37.92
CA GLY A 170 -27.68 -38.41 -36.80
C GLY A 170 -28.46 -39.64 -37.24
N VAL A 171 -29.58 -39.92 -36.56
CA VAL A 171 -30.40 -41.13 -36.77
C VAL A 171 -30.90 -41.26 -38.21
N LYS A 172 -31.29 -40.14 -38.85
CA LYS A 172 -31.80 -40.15 -40.23
C LYS A 172 -30.73 -40.58 -41.23
N LEU A 173 -29.49 -40.13 -41.03
CA LEU A 173 -28.35 -40.56 -41.85
C LEU A 173 -28.04 -42.04 -41.60
N GLY A 174 -28.03 -42.48 -40.34
CA GLY A 174 -27.79 -43.88 -39.98
C GLY A 174 -28.77 -44.85 -40.64
N GLN A 175 -30.08 -44.56 -40.56
CA GLN A 175 -31.13 -45.38 -41.18
C GLN A 175 -31.01 -45.44 -42.71
N ALA A 176 -30.67 -44.31 -43.35
CA ALA A 176 -30.53 -44.27 -44.80
C ALA A 176 -29.27 -45.00 -45.29
N LEU A 177 -28.15 -44.90 -44.54
CA LEU A 177 -26.92 -45.64 -44.83
C LEU A 177 -27.09 -47.15 -44.62
N GLU A 178 -27.73 -47.58 -43.53
CA GLU A 178 -28.02 -48.99 -43.26
C GLU A 178 -28.87 -49.61 -44.38
N TRP A 179 -29.91 -48.89 -44.81
CA TRP A 179 -30.74 -49.33 -45.94
C TRP A 179 -29.92 -49.40 -47.24
N ALA A 180 -29.09 -48.39 -47.52
CA ALA A 180 -28.23 -48.29 -48.70
C ALA A 180 -27.18 -49.42 -48.77
N GLU A 181 -26.62 -49.83 -47.64
CA GLU A 181 -25.67 -50.95 -47.56
C GLU A 181 -26.31 -52.29 -47.92
N GLN A 182 -27.57 -52.49 -47.54
CA GLN A 182 -28.33 -53.70 -47.86
C GLN A 182 -28.82 -53.72 -49.32
N HIS A 183 -28.95 -52.54 -49.95
CA HIS A 183 -29.54 -52.36 -51.30
C HIS A 183 -28.69 -51.47 -52.22
N PRO A 184 -27.39 -51.76 -52.43
CA PRO A 184 -26.48 -50.85 -53.13
C PRO A 184 -26.82 -50.66 -54.62
N GLN A 185 -27.48 -51.66 -55.22
CA GLN A 185 -27.93 -51.65 -56.61
C GLN A 185 -29.22 -50.86 -56.81
N ASP A 186 -29.92 -50.52 -55.73
CA ASP A 186 -31.20 -49.81 -55.82
C ASP A 186 -31.06 -48.28 -55.81
N LEU A 187 -29.89 -47.78 -55.42
CA LEU A 187 -29.55 -46.36 -55.38
C LEU A 187 -29.22 -45.81 -56.76
N ASN A 188 -29.81 -44.67 -57.11
CA ASN A 188 -29.38 -43.90 -58.27
C ASN A 188 -28.16 -43.03 -57.96
N THR A 189 -27.60 -42.38 -58.97
CA THR A 189 -26.41 -41.52 -58.83
C THR A 189 -26.62 -40.34 -57.87
N ILE A 190 -27.82 -39.76 -57.85
CA ILE A 190 -28.16 -38.60 -57.02
C ILE A 190 -28.24 -39.02 -55.55
N GLU A 191 -28.96 -40.10 -55.26
CA GLU A 191 -29.10 -40.69 -53.92
C GLU A 191 -27.74 -41.11 -53.36
N ARG A 192 -26.88 -41.73 -54.19
CA ARG A 192 -25.52 -42.09 -53.81
C ARG A 192 -24.68 -40.86 -53.47
N SER A 193 -24.69 -39.83 -54.32
CA SER A 193 -23.96 -38.58 -54.08
C SER A 193 -24.47 -37.85 -52.83
N PHE A 194 -25.78 -37.86 -52.58
CA PHE A 194 -26.39 -37.28 -51.38
C PHE A 194 -25.89 -37.96 -50.10
N LEU A 195 -25.92 -39.30 -50.06
CA LEU A 195 -25.47 -40.06 -48.88
C LEU A 195 -23.96 -39.97 -48.66
N GLU A 196 -23.16 -40.01 -49.74
CA GLU A 196 -21.71 -39.83 -49.65
C GLU A 196 -21.36 -38.44 -49.11
N THR A 197 -22.00 -37.39 -49.63
CA THR A 197 -21.78 -36.02 -49.14
C THR A 197 -22.23 -35.86 -47.69
N ALA A 198 -23.38 -36.41 -47.32
CA ALA A 198 -23.88 -36.37 -45.94
C ALA A 198 -22.92 -37.09 -44.97
N ARG A 199 -22.42 -38.27 -45.35
CA ARG A 199 -21.43 -39.03 -44.58
C ARG A 199 -20.14 -38.23 -44.40
N ASP A 200 -19.60 -37.68 -45.48
CA ASP A 200 -18.32 -36.96 -45.45
C ASP A 200 -18.40 -35.69 -44.61
N VAL A 201 -19.53 -34.97 -44.65
CA VAL A 201 -19.78 -33.79 -43.79
C VAL A 201 -19.84 -34.17 -42.32
N VAL A 202 -20.58 -35.24 -41.97
CA VAL A 202 -20.67 -35.70 -40.57
C VAL A 202 -19.33 -36.19 -40.04
N GLU A 203 -18.55 -36.92 -40.86
CA GLU A 203 -17.21 -37.39 -40.51
C GLU A 203 -16.24 -36.21 -40.26
N GLN A 204 -16.32 -35.16 -41.08
CA GLN A 204 -15.53 -33.94 -40.89
C GLN A 204 -15.95 -33.18 -39.61
N GLU A 205 -17.25 -33.06 -39.34
CA GLU A 205 -17.77 -32.45 -38.12
C GLU A 205 -17.32 -33.21 -36.87
N HIS A 206 -17.37 -34.55 -36.90
CA HIS A 206 -16.91 -35.40 -35.78
C HIS A 206 -15.42 -35.24 -35.50
N LYS A 207 -14.56 -35.31 -36.53
CA LYS A 207 -13.12 -35.09 -36.39
C LYS A 207 -12.80 -33.70 -35.85
N ALA A 208 -13.49 -32.67 -36.33
CA ALA A 208 -13.30 -31.31 -35.84
C ALA A 208 -13.70 -31.16 -34.36
N GLN A 209 -14.77 -31.85 -33.92
CA GLN A 209 -15.18 -31.89 -32.51
C GLN A 209 -14.15 -32.61 -31.63
N GLU A 210 -13.66 -33.77 -32.05
CA GLU A 210 -12.61 -34.52 -31.33
C GLU A 210 -11.32 -33.69 -31.20
N GLU A 211 -10.88 -33.04 -32.27
CA GLU A 211 -9.72 -32.15 -32.24
C GLU A 211 -9.94 -30.95 -31.31
N ALA A 212 -11.12 -30.32 -31.34
CA ALA A 212 -11.45 -29.21 -30.47
C ALA A 212 -11.46 -29.64 -28.99
N GLN A 213 -12.05 -30.80 -28.69
CA GLN A 213 -12.06 -31.38 -27.35
C GLN A 213 -10.65 -31.73 -26.87
N ARG A 214 -9.82 -32.31 -27.75
CA ARG A 214 -8.41 -32.59 -27.45
C ARG A 214 -7.63 -31.31 -27.15
N ARG A 215 -7.79 -30.26 -27.96
CA ARG A 215 -7.17 -28.95 -27.70
C ARG A 215 -7.64 -28.35 -26.38
N GLN A 216 -8.92 -28.47 -26.03
CA GLN A 216 -9.46 -28.01 -24.74
C GLN A 216 -8.87 -28.79 -23.56
N LEU A 217 -8.72 -30.11 -23.69
CA LEU A 217 -8.08 -30.93 -22.67
C LEU A 217 -6.60 -30.59 -22.51
N GLU A 218 -5.87 -30.39 -23.61
CA GLU A 218 -4.46 -30.00 -23.58
C GLU A 218 -4.27 -28.61 -22.97
N THR A 219 -5.14 -27.64 -23.27
CA THR A 219 -5.08 -26.31 -22.63
C THR A 219 -5.47 -26.36 -21.16
N ALA A 220 -6.49 -27.14 -20.78
CA ALA A 220 -6.86 -27.35 -19.39
C ALA A 220 -5.76 -28.05 -18.59
N GLN A 221 -5.09 -29.05 -19.18
CA GLN A 221 -3.94 -29.72 -18.58
C GLN A 221 -2.77 -28.75 -18.39
N LYS A 222 -2.41 -27.97 -19.43
CA LYS A 222 -1.35 -26.95 -19.30
C LYS A 222 -1.68 -25.89 -18.26
N LEU A 223 -2.94 -25.48 -18.16
CA LEU A 223 -3.39 -24.53 -17.14
C LEU A 223 -3.29 -25.16 -15.74
N ALA A 224 -3.74 -26.40 -15.56
CA ALA A 224 -3.65 -27.11 -14.29
C ALA A 224 -2.19 -27.38 -13.87
N GLU A 225 -1.31 -27.72 -14.81
CA GLU A 225 0.13 -27.83 -14.56
C GLU A 225 0.75 -26.48 -14.17
N SER A 226 0.38 -25.40 -14.87
CA SER A 226 0.82 -24.05 -14.53
C SER A 226 0.31 -23.60 -13.15
N GLU A 227 -0.93 -23.93 -12.80
CA GLU A 227 -1.48 -23.63 -11.47
C GLU A 227 -0.81 -24.45 -10.38
N ARG A 228 -0.51 -25.73 -10.63
CA ARG A 228 0.29 -26.56 -9.72
C ARG A 228 1.69 -25.99 -9.51
N GLN A 229 2.38 -25.61 -10.58
CA GLN A 229 3.70 -24.98 -10.46
C GLN A 229 3.65 -23.69 -9.65
N ARG A 230 2.63 -22.84 -9.86
CA ARG A 230 2.44 -21.63 -9.05
C ARG A 230 2.11 -21.95 -7.59
N ALA A 231 1.31 -22.97 -7.33
CA ALA A 231 0.99 -23.40 -5.97
C ALA A 231 2.23 -23.96 -5.26
N GLU A 232 3.03 -24.78 -5.94
CA GLU A 232 4.30 -25.30 -5.43
C GLU A 232 5.33 -24.18 -5.22
N GLU A 233 5.43 -23.20 -6.12
CA GLU A 233 6.27 -22.01 -5.94
C GLU A 233 5.78 -21.16 -4.76
N GLN A 234 4.47 -20.96 -4.61
CA GLN A 234 3.89 -20.24 -3.48
C GLN A 234 4.10 -20.97 -2.16
N GLU A 235 3.98 -22.30 -2.16
CA GLU A 235 4.23 -23.15 -0.99
C GLU A 235 5.73 -23.16 -0.65
N ALA A 236 6.62 -23.26 -1.64
CA ALA A 236 8.06 -23.14 -1.45
C ALA A 236 8.44 -21.75 -0.92
N VAL A 237 7.84 -20.68 -1.44
CA VAL A 237 8.02 -19.31 -0.92
C VAL A 237 7.45 -19.18 0.48
N ALA A 238 6.29 -19.77 0.80
CA ALA A 238 5.71 -19.74 2.13
C ALA A 238 6.54 -20.52 3.15
N VAL A 239 7.06 -21.69 2.78
CA VAL A 239 7.98 -22.50 3.60
C VAL A 239 9.33 -21.79 3.76
N GLN A 240 9.85 -21.16 2.71
CA GLN A 240 11.05 -20.32 2.75
C GLN A 240 10.83 -19.10 3.68
N GLN A 241 9.65 -18.45 3.60
CA GLN A 241 9.25 -17.35 4.47
C GLN A 241 9.11 -17.80 5.93
N GLN A 242 8.55 -18.98 6.19
CA GLN A 242 8.49 -19.55 7.53
C GLN A 242 9.89 -19.86 8.09
N HIS A 243 10.76 -20.50 7.33
CA HIS A 243 12.13 -20.79 7.78
C HIS A 243 13.01 -19.53 7.94
N THR A 244 12.82 -18.52 7.09
CA THR A 244 13.47 -17.22 7.26
C THR A 244 12.90 -16.46 8.45
N ALA A 245 11.58 -16.50 8.69
CA ALA A 245 10.94 -15.93 9.87
C ALA A 245 11.35 -16.64 11.17
N GLU A 246 11.60 -17.96 11.15
CA GLU A 246 12.13 -18.71 12.29
C GLU A 246 13.60 -18.38 12.58
N ARG A 247 14.43 -18.24 11.54
CA ARG A 247 15.82 -17.76 11.65
C ARG A 247 15.85 -16.32 12.14
N MET A 248 14.97 -15.46 11.63
CA MET A 248 14.78 -14.09 12.07
C MET A 248 14.21 -14.01 13.48
N ARG A 249 13.31 -14.89 13.92
CA ARG A 249 12.83 -14.92 15.31
C ARG A 249 13.93 -15.32 16.27
N ARG A 250 14.78 -16.30 15.93
CA ARG A 250 15.91 -16.70 16.77
C ARG A 250 17.02 -15.64 16.80
N SER A 251 17.29 -14.93 15.69
CA SER A 251 18.24 -13.82 15.66
C SER A 251 17.66 -12.54 16.27
N ALA A 252 16.37 -12.26 16.09
CA ALA A 252 15.66 -11.13 16.70
C ALA A 252 15.41 -11.34 18.19
N GLN A 253 15.23 -12.57 18.69
CA GLN A 253 15.21 -12.85 20.14
C GLN A 253 16.60 -12.66 20.75
N ARG A 254 17.67 -13.10 20.06
CA ARG A 254 19.05 -12.84 20.51
C ARG A 254 19.40 -11.35 20.46
N LEU A 255 19.01 -10.65 19.39
CA LEU A 255 19.19 -9.20 19.26
C LEU A 255 18.28 -8.45 20.24
N ALA A 256 17.03 -8.85 20.47
CA ALA A 256 16.13 -8.21 21.43
C ALA A 256 16.57 -8.45 22.88
N VAL A 257 17.15 -9.61 23.21
CA VAL A 257 17.81 -9.82 24.51
C VAL A 257 19.07 -8.98 24.61
N LEU A 258 19.90 -8.88 23.55
CA LEU A 258 21.07 -7.99 23.53
C LEU A 258 20.70 -6.51 23.62
N PHE A 259 19.69 -6.04 22.90
CA PHE A 259 19.16 -4.67 22.95
C PHE A 259 18.42 -4.40 24.27
N GLY A 260 17.75 -5.41 24.84
CA GLY A 260 17.14 -5.33 26.18
C GLY A 260 18.21 -5.20 27.27
N VAL A 261 19.27 -6.01 27.22
CA VAL A 261 20.41 -5.92 28.14
C VAL A 261 21.19 -4.62 27.92
N ALA A 262 21.43 -4.20 26.68
CA ALA A 262 22.08 -2.93 26.38
C ALA A 262 21.21 -1.73 26.80
N GLY A 263 19.89 -1.81 26.65
CA GLY A 263 18.95 -0.80 27.13
C GLY A 263 18.92 -0.71 28.65
N ILE A 264 18.92 -1.83 29.36
CA ILE A 264 19.02 -1.87 30.82
C ILE A 264 20.37 -1.31 31.28
N LEU A 265 21.48 -1.70 30.63
CA LEU A 265 22.81 -1.15 30.94
C LEU A 265 22.90 0.36 30.63
N ALA A 266 22.26 0.84 29.57
CA ALA A 266 22.20 2.26 29.25
C ALA A 266 21.36 3.03 30.28
N ILE A 267 20.24 2.47 30.75
CA ILE A 267 19.43 3.05 31.83
C ILE A 267 20.22 3.07 33.14
N VAL A 268 20.91 1.98 33.48
CA VAL A 268 21.79 1.92 34.66
C VAL A 268 22.94 2.92 34.55
N ALA A 269 23.54 3.09 33.36
CA ALA A 269 24.57 4.07 33.12
C ALA A 269 24.04 5.52 33.20
N LEU A 270 22.83 5.79 32.71
CA LEU A 270 22.16 7.09 32.83
C LEU A 270 21.80 7.40 34.28
N ILE A 271 21.31 6.42 35.02
CA ILE A 271 21.03 6.54 36.47
C ILE A 271 22.34 6.79 37.23
N ALA A 272 23.39 6.02 36.94
CA ALA A 272 24.70 6.21 37.55
C ALA A 272 25.31 7.58 37.20
N PHE A 273 25.12 8.07 35.97
CA PHE A 273 25.55 9.40 35.54
C PHE A 273 24.76 10.50 36.26
N TYR A 274 23.45 10.34 36.42
CA TYR A 274 22.60 11.25 37.20
C TYR A 274 23.03 11.31 38.67
N PHE A 275 23.22 10.15 39.31
CA PHE A 275 23.72 10.08 40.69
C PHE A 275 25.17 10.57 40.83
N ALA A 276 26.03 10.36 39.83
CA ALA A 276 27.38 10.92 39.81
C ALA A 276 27.37 12.45 39.69
N GLY A 277 26.42 13.02 38.93
CA GLY A 277 26.19 14.46 38.87
C GLY A 277 25.81 15.02 40.23
N GLN A 278 24.86 14.39 40.92
CA GLN A 278 24.44 14.79 42.27
C GLN A 278 25.58 14.66 43.31
N ASN A 279 26.39 13.61 43.23
CA ASN A 279 27.47 13.36 44.19
C ASN A 279 28.66 14.32 44.01
N ARG A 280 28.88 14.89 42.83
CA ARG A 280 29.97 15.85 42.57
C ARG A 280 29.78 17.13 43.38
N GLU A 281 28.56 17.67 43.38
CA GLU A 281 28.25 18.91 44.11
C GLU A 281 28.50 18.76 45.62
N LEU A 282 28.11 17.61 46.19
CA LEU A 282 28.36 17.28 47.59
C LEU A 282 29.86 17.11 47.89
N ALA A 283 30.64 16.57 46.95
CA ALA A 283 32.09 16.41 47.09
C ALA A 283 32.81 17.76 47.05
N ASP A 284 32.42 18.65 46.12
CA ASP A 284 32.97 19.99 46.00
C ASP A 284 32.64 20.83 47.25
N GLN A 285 31.41 20.72 47.77
CA GLN A 285 31.00 21.35 49.03
C GLN A 285 31.82 20.86 50.23
N LYS A 286 32.04 19.54 50.34
CA LYS A 286 32.90 18.98 51.40
C LYS A 286 34.35 19.46 51.29
N GLN A 287 34.86 19.63 50.07
CA GLN A 287 36.22 20.12 49.85
C GLN A 287 36.36 21.60 50.24
N ARG A 288 35.41 22.46 49.83
CA ARG A 288 35.38 23.88 50.20
C ARG A 288 35.29 24.09 51.71
N THR A 289 34.35 23.41 52.37
CA THR A 289 34.18 23.51 53.83
C THR A 289 35.42 23.01 54.60
N THR A 290 36.06 21.95 54.13
CA THR A 290 37.30 21.45 54.76
C THR A 290 38.45 22.45 54.59
N ARG A 291 38.61 23.05 53.41
CA ARG A 291 39.65 24.07 53.15
C ARG A 291 39.41 25.35 53.95
N ALA A 292 38.16 25.80 54.06
CA ALA A 292 37.78 26.94 54.88
C ALA A 292 38.12 26.71 56.36
N ARG A 293 37.86 25.50 56.90
CA ARG A 293 38.26 25.11 58.26
C ARG A 293 39.78 25.10 58.45
N GLU A 294 40.52 24.56 57.48
CA GLU A 294 41.98 24.52 57.53
C GLU A 294 42.58 25.93 57.57
N LEU A 295 42.14 26.81 56.65
CA LEU A 295 42.58 28.20 56.61
C LEU A 295 42.22 28.95 57.89
N SER A 296 41.04 28.71 58.46
CA SER A 296 40.60 29.28 59.74
C SER A 296 41.48 28.85 60.91
N ALA A 297 41.84 27.56 60.96
CA ALA A 297 42.74 27.04 61.98
C ALA A 297 44.17 27.64 61.85
N ILE A 298 44.64 27.83 60.62
CA ILE A 298 45.94 28.49 60.36
C ILE A 298 45.86 29.97 60.76
N ALA A 299 44.78 30.67 60.40
CA ALA A 299 44.56 32.06 60.76
C ALA A 299 44.60 32.25 62.28
N GLN A 300 43.86 31.43 63.04
CA GLN A 300 43.83 31.51 64.50
C GLN A 300 45.22 31.29 65.14
N ARG A 301 46.03 30.37 64.61
CA ARG A 301 47.40 30.13 65.11
C ARG A 301 48.33 31.32 64.87
N LEU A 302 48.11 32.10 63.82
CA LEU A 302 48.94 33.23 63.45
C LEU A 302 48.57 34.53 64.18
N ILE A 303 47.50 34.54 64.98
CA ILE A 303 47.05 35.75 65.70
C ILE A 303 48.17 36.39 66.53
N PRO A 304 48.95 35.65 67.35
CA PRO A 304 49.94 36.28 68.24
C PRO A 304 51.14 36.85 67.47
N ASP A 305 51.56 36.18 66.40
CA ASP A 305 52.84 36.46 65.74
C ASP A 305 52.67 37.35 64.49
N TYR A 306 51.55 37.21 63.76
CA TYR A 306 51.30 37.86 62.48
C TYR A 306 49.83 38.23 62.30
N PRO A 307 49.31 39.19 63.07
CA PRO A 307 47.88 39.45 63.15
C PRO A 307 47.26 39.95 61.84
N GLN A 308 47.98 40.70 61.01
CA GLN A 308 47.47 41.13 59.69
C GLN A 308 47.34 39.94 58.72
N ARG A 309 48.30 39.00 58.77
CA ARG A 309 48.28 37.78 57.95
C ARG A 309 47.21 36.81 58.42
N SER A 310 47.00 36.74 59.73
CA SER A 310 45.89 36.03 60.36
C SER A 310 44.55 36.53 59.81
N LEU A 311 44.34 37.85 59.78
CA LEU A 311 43.11 38.45 59.25
C LEU A 311 42.91 38.15 57.75
N LEU A 312 43.96 38.24 56.94
CA LEU A 312 43.86 37.94 55.50
C LEU A 312 43.49 36.47 55.24
N LEU A 313 44.04 35.53 56.03
CA LEU A 313 43.70 34.12 55.93
C LEU A 313 42.29 33.81 56.46
N ALA A 314 41.82 34.52 57.49
CA ALA A 314 40.45 34.39 57.97
C ALA A 314 39.43 34.90 56.95
N VAL A 315 39.74 36.00 56.24
CA VAL A 315 38.91 36.51 55.13
C VAL A 315 38.93 35.53 53.95
N GLU A 316 40.10 34.97 53.61
CA GLU A 316 40.20 33.97 52.54
C GLU A 316 39.42 32.69 52.88
N ALA A 317 39.43 32.27 54.14
CA ALA A 317 38.61 31.16 54.62
C ALA A 317 37.11 31.42 54.42
N TYR A 318 36.64 32.65 54.66
CA TYR A 318 35.27 33.07 54.42
C TYR A 318 34.92 33.09 52.92
N ASN A 319 35.79 33.66 52.09
CA ASN A 319 35.58 33.74 50.65
C ASN A 319 35.61 32.38 49.93
N THR A 320 36.15 31.33 50.58
CA THR A 320 36.17 29.97 50.02
C THR A 320 34.77 29.32 50.05
N LEU A 321 33.85 29.82 50.88
CA LEU A 321 32.48 29.33 51.00
C LEU A 321 31.55 30.06 50.03
N LEU A 322 30.62 29.33 49.39
CA LEU A 322 29.53 29.91 48.61
C LEU A 322 28.33 30.25 49.51
N GLU A 323 27.42 31.11 49.03
CA GLU A 323 26.21 31.52 49.77
C GLU A 323 25.32 30.33 50.18
N ASP A 324 25.29 29.28 49.36
CA ASP A 324 24.54 28.04 49.59
C ASP A 324 25.29 26.99 50.44
N ASP A 325 26.57 27.21 50.78
CA ASP A 325 27.33 26.29 51.63
C ASP A 325 26.87 26.41 53.10
N PRO A 326 26.87 25.30 53.87
CA PRO A 326 26.47 25.35 55.27
C PRO A 326 27.41 26.27 56.05
N ARG A 327 26.84 27.06 56.95
CA ARG A 327 27.63 27.93 57.84
C ARG A 327 28.66 27.10 58.60
N VAL A 328 29.90 27.57 58.58
CA VAL A 328 31.05 26.94 59.24
C VAL A 328 31.46 27.83 60.42
N PRO A 329 31.04 27.52 61.66
CA PRO A 329 31.28 28.37 62.83
C PRO A 329 32.77 28.66 63.07
N GLU A 330 33.65 27.74 62.67
CA GLU A 330 35.09 27.90 62.82
C GLU A 330 35.66 29.06 61.99
N VAL A 331 35.03 29.38 60.84
CA VAL A 331 35.42 30.49 59.97
C VAL A 331 35.01 31.82 60.56
N GLU A 332 33.76 31.92 61.04
CA GLU A 332 33.26 33.11 61.72
C GLU A 332 34.08 33.43 62.98
N GLU A 333 34.43 32.40 63.75
CA GLU A 333 35.24 32.55 64.96
C GLU A 333 36.68 32.95 64.65
N ALA A 334 37.30 32.37 63.61
CA ALA A 334 38.63 32.80 63.16
C ALA A 334 38.64 34.27 62.74
N LEU A 335 37.64 34.72 61.97
CA LEU A 335 37.53 36.11 61.55
C LEU A 335 37.37 37.04 62.76
N ARG A 336 36.51 36.68 63.71
CA ARG A 336 36.31 37.44 64.95
C ARG A 336 37.59 37.57 65.76
N LEU A 337 38.32 36.47 65.95
CA LEU A 337 39.56 36.46 66.73
C LEU A 337 40.70 37.18 66.02
N SER A 338 40.84 37.02 64.70
CA SER A 338 41.84 37.74 63.90
C SER A 338 41.58 39.25 63.88
N LEU A 339 40.31 39.67 63.81
CA LEU A 339 39.93 41.07 63.88
C LEU A 339 40.24 41.65 65.27
N ALA A 340 39.98 40.90 66.34
CA ALA A 340 40.33 41.30 67.70
C ALA A 340 41.86 41.36 67.94
N GLY A 341 42.63 40.47 67.30
CA GLY A 341 44.09 40.42 67.43
C GLY A 341 44.85 41.43 66.58
N ALA A 342 44.23 42.01 65.55
CA ALA A 342 44.84 42.99 64.63
C ALA A 342 45.01 44.41 65.20
N GLY A 343 45.10 44.56 66.52
CA GLY A 343 45.15 45.86 67.23
C GLY A 343 46.16 46.88 66.69
N GLY A 344 45.93 48.16 67.03
CA GLY A 344 46.77 49.31 66.66
C GLY A 344 47.78 49.72 67.74
N ARG A 345 48.86 50.41 67.34
CA ARG A 345 49.87 51.00 68.25
C ARG A 345 49.36 52.35 68.77
N SER A 346 49.32 52.56 70.09
CA SER A 346 49.04 53.87 70.68
C SER A 346 50.18 54.85 70.38
N LEU A 347 49.85 56.07 69.97
CA LEU A 347 50.83 57.15 69.81
C LEU A 347 51.22 57.73 71.17
N PRO A 348 52.47 58.14 71.37
CA PRO A 348 52.91 58.79 72.61
C PRO A 348 52.31 60.20 72.72
N PHE A 349 51.79 60.52 73.90
CA PHE A 349 51.52 61.88 74.37
C PHE A 349 52.59 62.26 75.40
N GLU A 350 52.89 63.53 75.59
CA GLU A 350 53.96 63.98 76.48
C GLU A 350 53.78 63.42 77.91
N SER A 351 54.92 63.03 78.48
CA SER A 351 55.03 62.08 79.59
C SER A 351 54.60 62.64 80.94
N SER A 352 53.41 62.30 81.40
CA SER A 352 53.12 62.09 82.83
C SER A 352 51.95 61.11 83.00
N LEU A 353 52.32 59.86 83.27
CA LEU A 353 51.56 58.82 83.95
C LEU A 353 50.02 58.97 83.99
N THR A 354 49.37 58.12 83.18
CA THR A 354 47.99 57.59 83.32
C THR A 354 46.82 58.56 83.12
N SER A 355 46.01 58.21 82.11
CA SER A 355 44.75 58.81 81.64
C SER A 355 44.90 60.13 80.87
N ILE A 356 44.56 60.07 79.59
CA ILE A 356 44.22 61.25 78.79
C ILE A 356 42.95 61.83 79.45
N GLU A 357 43.10 62.96 80.13
CA GLU A 357 41.98 63.71 80.74
C GLU A 357 41.08 64.39 79.68
N ASN A 358 41.46 64.36 78.40
CA ASN A 358 40.79 65.11 77.34
C ASN A 358 40.40 64.22 76.14
N PRO A 359 39.12 63.85 75.99
CA PRO A 359 38.63 63.05 74.86
C PRO A 359 39.02 63.64 73.51
N ILE A 360 39.52 62.78 72.60
CA ILE A 360 39.75 63.13 71.20
C ILE A 360 38.40 63.15 70.47
N THR A 361 38.10 64.26 69.82
CA THR A 361 36.81 64.53 69.17
C THR A 361 36.88 64.38 67.66
N ALA A 362 38.06 64.63 67.09
CA ALA A 362 38.30 64.60 65.66
C ALA A 362 39.71 64.14 65.33
N VAL A 363 39.89 63.48 64.19
CA VAL A 363 41.19 63.06 63.69
C VAL A 363 41.28 63.27 62.18
N ALA A 364 42.47 63.66 61.71
CA ALA A 364 42.76 63.84 60.29
C ALA A 364 44.15 63.32 59.94
N ILE A 365 44.33 62.95 58.68
CA ILE A 365 45.62 62.57 58.11
C ILE A 365 45.85 63.48 56.91
N SER A 366 47.05 64.04 56.79
CA SER A 366 47.39 64.88 55.64
C SER A 366 47.47 64.06 54.35
N SER A 367 47.19 64.70 53.22
CA SER A 367 47.21 64.04 51.91
C SER A 367 48.63 63.65 51.47
N ASP A 368 49.65 64.37 51.96
CA ASP A 368 51.06 64.00 51.82
C ASP A 368 51.50 62.88 52.78
N GLU A 369 50.56 62.35 53.58
CA GLU A 369 50.75 61.31 54.59
C GLU A 369 51.73 61.69 55.72
N LYS A 370 52.27 62.90 55.74
CA LYS A 370 53.29 63.32 56.70
C LYS A 370 52.73 63.56 58.10
N TRP A 371 51.51 64.08 58.20
CA TRP A 371 50.94 64.57 59.45
C TRP A 371 49.74 63.73 59.87
N LEU A 372 49.71 63.35 61.14
CA LEU A 372 48.52 62.87 61.83
C LEU A 372 48.06 63.97 62.78
N VAL A 373 46.76 64.24 62.81
CA VAL A 373 46.18 65.28 63.66
C VAL A 373 45.05 64.72 64.49
N ALA A 374 44.98 65.17 65.74
CA ALA A 374 43.85 64.92 66.62
C ALA A 374 43.41 66.23 67.30
N GLY A 375 42.12 66.56 67.20
CA GLY A 375 41.49 67.60 67.99
C GLY A 375 40.91 67.03 69.28
N ALA A 376 41.03 67.77 70.38
CA ALA A 376 40.59 67.34 71.70
C ALA A 376 39.53 68.26 72.32
N GLU A 377 38.83 67.73 73.32
CA GLU A 377 37.76 68.43 74.03
C GLU A 377 38.22 69.64 74.85
N ASN A 378 39.50 69.67 75.25
CA ASN A 378 40.09 70.82 75.94
C ASN A 378 40.49 71.97 74.99
N GLY A 379 40.29 71.82 73.67
CA GLY A 379 40.64 72.83 72.67
C GLY A 379 42.04 72.71 72.08
N GLU A 380 42.82 71.74 72.55
CA GLU A 380 44.14 71.44 72.00
C GLU A 380 44.03 70.61 70.70
N VAL A 381 44.98 70.82 69.81
CA VAL A 381 45.16 70.11 68.56
C VAL A 381 46.56 69.51 68.57
N TYR A 382 46.62 68.19 68.53
CA TYR A 382 47.86 67.43 68.57
C TYR A 382 48.29 67.05 67.16
N LEU A 383 49.53 67.36 66.80
CA LEU A 383 50.10 67.11 65.49
C LEU A 383 51.31 66.17 65.62
N TRP A 384 51.26 65.00 65.00
CA TRP A 384 52.38 64.05 64.94
C TRP A 384 52.97 64.00 63.54
N ASP A 385 54.29 64.05 63.44
CA ASP A 385 55.00 63.71 62.21
C ASP A 385 55.06 62.18 62.08
N ARG A 386 54.41 61.63 61.05
CA ARG A 386 54.36 60.20 60.75
C ARG A 386 55.73 59.61 60.51
N THR A 387 56.71 60.41 60.06
CA THR A 387 58.08 59.92 59.86
C THR A 387 58.77 59.57 61.17
N ASN A 388 58.31 60.10 62.30
CA ASN A 388 58.85 59.79 63.62
C ASN A 388 57.79 59.85 64.74
N LEU A 389 56.90 58.84 64.76
CA LEU A 389 55.81 58.69 65.73
C LEU A 389 56.26 58.39 67.17
N GLU A 390 57.56 58.41 67.47
CA GLU A 390 58.08 58.21 68.83
C GLU A 390 58.27 59.53 69.58
N LEU A 391 58.24 60.66 68.87
CA LEU A 391 58.28 61.99 69.46
C LEU A 391 56.88 62.39 69.97
N PRO A 392 56.80 63.19 71.05
CA PRO A 392 55.52 63.75 71.51
C PRO A 392 54.92 64.65 70.42
N PRO A 393 53.58 64.83 70.41
CA PRO A 393 52.93 65.68 69.43
C PRO A 393 53.38 67.14 69.62
N ILE A 394 53.38 67.87 68.52
CA ILE A 394 53.33 69.32 68.57
C ILE A 394 51.92 69.69 69.04
N VAL A 395 51.82 70.39 70.18
CA VAL A 395 50.54 70.84 70.74
C VAL A 395 50.25 72.24 70.22
N LEU A 396 49.14 72.38 69.51
CA LEU A 396 48.61 73.64 69.02
C LEU A 396 47.35 73.97 69.82
N SER A 397 47.22 75.20 70.31
CA SER A 397 46.07 75.60 71.12
C SER A 397 45.47 76.89 70.58
N HIS A 398 44.16 76.99 70.65
CA HIS A 398 43.44 78.22 70.35
C HIS A 398 43.56 79.19 71.53
N ASP A 399 43.42 80.50 71.28
CA ASP A 399 43.46 81.53 72.35
C ASP A 399 42.30 81.41 73.37
N TYR A 400 41.31 80.55 73.08
CA TYR A 400 40.13 80.31 73.91
C TYR A 400 40.02 78.83 74.28
N GLU A 401 39.67 78.55 75.53
CA GLU A 401 39.37 77.19 76.00
C GLU A 401 37.98 76.77 75.49
N ALA A 402 37.94 76.12 74.33
CA ALA A 402 36.72 75.60 73.75
C ALA A 402 36.99 74.30 72.99
N LYS A 403 36.01 73.38 73.00
CA LYS A 403 36.12 72.04 72.41
C LYS A 403 36.40 72.11 70.91
N VAL A 404 37.41 71.38 70.43
CA VAL A 404 37.56 71.12 69.00
C VAL A 404 36.45 70.16 68.57
N LEU A 405 35.70 70.48 67.53
CA LEU A 405 34.58 69.69 67.03
C LEU A 405 34.97 68.84 65.83
N ASP A 406 35.72 69.43 64.90
CA ASP A 406 36.24 68.76 63.73
C ASP A 406 37.58 69.36 63.27
N VAL A 407 38.40 68.55 62.61
CA VAL A 407 39.70 68.93 62.05
C VAL A 407 39.82 68.36 60.64
N VAL A 408 40.16 69.21 59.67
CA VAL A 408 40.42 68.81 58.29
C VAL A 408 41.70 69.44 57.76
N ILE A 409 42.43 68.71 56.92
CA ILE A 409 43.63 69.21 56.24
C ILE A 409 43.29 69.42 54.76
N GLY A 410 43.68 70.58 54.22
CA GLY A 410 43.53 70.87 52.80
C GLY A 410 44.34 69.89 51.93
N PRO A 411 43.95 69.66 50.66
CA PRO A 411 44.61 68.63 49.83
C PRO A 411 46.11 68.92 49.60
N GLU A 412 46.48 70.20 49.53
CA GLU A 412 47.88 70.66 49.43
C GLU A 412 48.70 70.42 50.71
N SER A 413 48.10 69.94 51.81
CA SER A 413 48.73 69.67 53.12
C SER A 413 49.46 70.87 53.76
N SER A 414 49.31 72.07 53.21
CA SER A 414 49.82 73.33 53.75
C SER A 414 48.94 73.95 54.83
N TRP A 415 47.63 73.70 54.76
CA TRP A 415 46.65 74.34 55.62
C TRP A 415 45.80 73.30 56.35
N MET A 416 45.55 73.56 57.63
CA MET A 416 44.61 72.81 58.45
C MET A 416 43.49 73.74 58.93
N TYR A 417 42.27 73.21 58.96
CA TYR A 417 41.09 73.90 59.44
C TYR A 417 40.51 73.18 60.65
N THR A 418 40.25 73.92 61.71
CA THR A 418 39.68 73.39 62.94
C THR A 418 38.41 74.15 63.26
N SER A 419 37.36 73.43 63.63
CA SER A 419 36.15 74.03 64.16
C SER A 419 36.17 73.93 65.68
N ILE A 420 35.89 75.03 66.38
CA ILE A 420 35.77 75.04 67.84
C ILE A 420 34.35 75.41 68.27
N GLU A 421 33.96 74.93 69.43
CA GLU A 421 32.71 75.32 70.09
C GLU A 421 32.70 76.84 70.33
N GLY A 422 31.61 77.50 69.93
CA GLY A 422 31.35 78.90 70.32
C GLY A 422 31.55 79.99 69.27
N ASN A 423 32.19 79.78 68.09
CA ASN A 423 31.80 80.44 66.81
C ASN A 423 32.76 80.44 65.60
N ALA A 424 34.00 80.00 65.70
CA ALA A 424 34.96 80.22 64.62
C ALA A 424 35.54 78.91 64.05
N VAL A 425 35.67 78.89 62.73
CA VAL A 425 36.59 77.97 62.05
C VAL A 425 37.94 78.68 61.94
N TYR A 426 38.98 78.02 62.44
CA TYR A 426 40.34 78.53 62.47
C TYR A 426 41.16 77.87 61.37
N GLN A 427 42.02 78.67 60.75
CA GLN A 427 42.97 78.25 59.75
C GLN A 427 44.38 78.27 60.33
N TRP A 428 45.11 77.17 60.13
CA TRP A 428 46.46 76.94 60.61
C TRP A 428 47.41 76.71 59.44
N ASP A 429 48.56 77.39 59.46
CA ASP A 429 49.65 77.13 58.52
C ASP A 429 50.54 76.00 59.06
N LEU A 430 50.47 74.83 58.45
CA LEU A 430 51.21 73.64 58.90
C LEU A 430 52.73 73.76 58.69
N TYR A 431 53.20 74.71 57.87
CA TYR A 431 54.62 74.96 57.67
C TYR A 431 55.14 76.12 58.51
N ASN A 432 54.26 76.83 59.22
CA ASN A 432 54.61 78.00 60.01
C ASN A 432 53.85 78.06 61.34
N LEU A 433 54.04 77.01 62.15
CA LEU A 433 53.33 76.74 63.40
C LEU A 433 53.64 77.73 64.54
N GLU A 434 54.58 78.67 64.34
CA GLU A 434 54.90 79.72 65.33
C GLU A 434 53.86 80.86 65.33
N PHE A 435 53.02 80.96 64.31
CA PHE A 435 51.99 81.99 64.21
C PHE A 435 50.65 81.48 64.79
N PRO A 436 49.89 82.34 65.51
CA PRO A 436 48.59 81.97 66.02
C PRO A 436 47.61 81.70 64.86
N PRO A 437 46.59 80.84 65.08
CA PRO A 437 45.64 80.50 64.03
C PRO A 437 44.80 81.72 63.62
N LEU A 438 44.48 81.81 62.34
CA LEU A 438 43.66 82.89 61.80
C LEU A 438 42.18 82.50 61.85
N PRO A 439 41.27 83.33 62.42
CA PRO A 439 39.84 83.07 62.35
C PRO A 439 39.35 83.37 60.92
N LEU A 440 38.77 82.37 60.25
CA LEU A 440 38.30 82.53 58.85
C LEU A 440 37.03 83.38 58.76
N LEU A 441 36.20 83.43 59.82
CA LEU A 441 35.17 84.42 60.15
C LEU A 441 34.41 83.95 61.41
N SER A 442 34.13 84.85 62.35
CA SER A 442 33.13 84.64 63.41
C SER A 442 31.75 84.93 62.81
N SER A 443 30.86 83.95 62.72
CA SER A 443 29.44 84.28 62.52
C SER A 443 28.99 85.16 63.70
N ASN A 444 28.11 86.15 63.45
CA ASN A 444 27.60 87.03 64.51
C ASN A 444 26.55 86.35 65.40
N GLU A 445 26.31 85.06 65.23
CA GLU A 445 25.35 84.25 65.99
C GLU A 445 26.10 83.01 66.50
N ASN A 446 25.90 82.60 67.77
CA ASN A 446 26.54 81.45 68.45
C ASN A 446 26.32 80.09 67.73
N GLU A 447 26.75 79.95 66.49
CA GLU A 447 26.60 78.81 65.61
C GLU A 447 27.99 78.22 65.27
N TYR A 448 28.28 77.07 65.89
CA TYR A 448 29.52 76.32 65.65
C TYR A 448 29.32 75.21 64.62
N GLN A 449 30.40 74.86 63.92
CA GLN A 449 30.42 73.81 62.89
C GLN A 449 30.74 72.47 63.54
N LEU A 450 29.85 71.49 63.39
CA LEU A 450 30.02 70.13 63.90
C LEU A 450 30.89 69.26 62.98
N SER A 451 30.93 69.59 61.69
CA SER A 451 31.76 68.88 60.73
C SER A 451 32.24 69.81 59.63
N LEU A 452 33.48 69.59 59.19
CA LEU A 452 34.15 70.31 58.13
C LEU A 452 34.46 69.37 56.96
N ALA A 453 34.47 69.93 55.77
CA ALA A 453 34.99 69.27 54.57
C ALA A 453 35.72 70.31 53.72
N VAL A 454 36.89 69.97 53.22
CA VAL A 454 37.75 70.90 52.47
C VAL A 454 38.23 70.29 51.17
N ASN A 455 38.38 71.13 50.14
CA ASN A 455 39.12 70.83 48.93
C ASN A 455 39.95 72.05 48.51
N ASP A 456 40.56 71.99 47.32
CA ASP A 456 41.44 73.05 46.79
C ASP A 456 40.78 74.44 46.63
N LYS A 457 39.45 74.51 46.71
CA LYS A 457 38.67 75.73 46.40
C LYS A 457 37.64 76.10 47.46
N TRP A 458 37.12 75.12 48.20
CA TRP A 458 35.98 75.29 49.07
C TRP A 458 36.26 74.64 50.42
N LEU A 459 35.89 75.37 51.46
CA LEU A 459 35.68 74.82 52.80
C LEU A 459 34.17 74.83 53.05
N ILE A 460 33.63 73.72 53.52
CA ILE A 460 32.22 73.56 53.87
C ILE A 460 32.15 73.14 55.33
N GLY A 461 31.30 73.82 56.09
CA GLY A 461 30.97 73.47 57.46
C GLY A 461 29.50 73.15 57.59
N GLY A 462 29.16 72.11 58.34
CA GLY A 462 27.79 71.85 58.80
C GLY A 462 27.62 72.24 60.26
N GLY A 463 26.71 73.17 60.55
CA GLY A 463 26.40 73.63 61.90
C GLY A 463 25.33 72.78 62.61
N GLU A 464 25.25 72.89 63.93
CA GLU A 464 24.29 72.14 64.76
C GLU A 464 22.82 72.37 64.35
N ASN A 465 22.47 73.58 63.90
CA ASN A 465 21.11 73.92 63.49
C ASN A 465 20.75 73.41 62.08
N GLY A 466 21.64 72.63 61.44
CA GLY A 466 21.47 72.12 60.09
C GLY A 466 21.83 73.11 58.98
N ASN A 467 22.39 74.28 59.34
CA ASN A 467 22.91 75.23 58.36
C ASN A 467 24.23 74.74 57.77
N LEU A 468 24.42 74.96 56.46
CA LEU A 468 25.69 74.73 55.78
C LEU A 468 26.35 76.08 55.49
N SER A 469 27.54 76.27 56.03
CA SER A 469 28.40 77.40 55.73
C SER A 469 29.41 76.99 54.66
N VAL A 470 29.63 77.86 53.67
CA VAL A 470 30.56 77.60 52.58
C VAL A 470 31.49 78.80 52.43
N TRP A 471 32.79 78.54 52.43
CA TRP A 471 33.84 79.53 52.22
C TRP A 471 34.64 79.20 50.96
N ILE A 472 35.09 80.25 50.26
CA ILE A 472 36.02 80.14 49.12
C ILE A 472 37.43 80.40 49.67
N LEU A 473 38.34 79.46 49.43
CA LEU A 473 39.73 79.48 49.93
C LEU A 473 40.70 80.20 48.98
#